data_AF-A0A1Y4LDT0-F1
#
_entry.id   AF-A0A1Y4LDT0-F1
#
_cell.length_a   1.000
_cell.length_b   1.000
_cell.length_c   1.000
_cell.angle_alpha   90.00
_cell.angle_beta   90.00
_cell.angle_gamma   90.00
#
_symmetry.space_group_name_H-M   'P 1'
#
loop_
_entity.id
_entity.type
_entity.pdbx_description
1 polymer ?
#
loop_
_entity_poly.entity_id
_entity_poly.type
_entity_poly.pdbx_seq_one_letter_code
_entity_poly.pdbx_strand_id
1 'polypeptide(L)'
;MNTLTRKGILSLACILAFIMPSAAFWRDEVQALAEESLLSSSVGHAPVVQTVETETVKDVMVHIPLAATDPDGDTVTLKLIDQPRLGTASFENGNLIYTPAAGKTGTDQFSYCAVDVMGNESEPARISVKIEKNSSGITYADMTYNPNHLAAVRLAQEEIFLGEKVGSAYFLHPTQTVTRNEFIAMAAAAADLELEDTTVTDFQDDSALSPWVKPYISAAAEAGLIQGYQTASGNAEIRGERAITISEAAVIVSNLMAQQQILTAAPTSGTISYRVVPAWAESAVSTLDAADILPTSELDSAEPLTRETACVMLYRVLCLADEN
;
A
#
# COMPACT_ATOMS: atom_id res chain seq x y z
N MET A 1 -1.49 -57.80 84.16
CA MET A 1 -2.47 -58.71 84.80
C MET A 1 -3.76 -57.94 85.02
N ASN A 2 -4.87 -58.47 84.48
CA ASN A 2 -6.27 -58.34 84.92
C ASN A 2 -6.88 -56.93 85.04
N THR A 3 -7.70 -56.44 84.09
CA THR A 3 -9.12 -56.75 83.74
C THR A 3 -10.17 -55.91 84.48
N LEU A 4 -11.10 -55.34 83.67
CA LEU A 4 -12.52 -54.97 83.93
C LEU A 4 -12.74 -53.70 84.83
N THR A 5 -13.71 -52.79 84.65
CA THR A 5 -14.97 -52.76 83.87
C THR A 5 -15.64 -51.36 83.92
N ARG A 6 -16.31 -51.02 82.81
CA ARG A 6 -17.65 -50.36 82.65
C ARG A 6 -18.05 -49.03 83.34
N LYS A 7 -18.47 -48.13 82.44
CA LYS A 7 -19.74 -47.35 82.34
C LYS A 7 -19.86 -45.96 82.99
N GLY A 8 -20.11 -45.00 82.09
CA GLY A 8 -21.06 -43.89 82.26
C GLY A 8 -20.41 -42.52 82.25
N ILE A 9 -20.79 -41.65 81.30
CA ILE A 9 -21.07 -40.22 81.51
C ILE A 9 -21.83 -39.70 80.27
N LEU A 10 -22.85 -38.90 80.56
CA LEU A 10 -23.86 -38.36 79.66
C LEU A 10 -23.30 -37.40 78.60
N SER A 11 -23.97 -37.40 77.46
CA SER A 11 -23.87 -36.42 76.38
C SER A 11 -24.46 -35.07 76.82
N LEU A 12 -23.71 -33.98 76.59
CA LEU A 12 -24.22 -32.60 76.66
C LEU A 12 -24.02 -31.97 75.28
N ALA A 13 -25.13 -31.77 74.55
CA ALA A 13 -25.13 -31.17 73.22
C ALA A 13 -25.00 -29.64 73.33
N CYS A 14 -23.99 -29.10 72.65
CA CYS A 14 -23.79 -27.67 72.42
C CYS A 14 -24.72 -27.22 71.28
N ILE A 15 -25.65 -26.30 71.52
CA ILE A 15 -26.43 -25.64 70.46
C ILE A 15 -25.81 -24.25 70.22
N LEU A 16 -24.93 -24.17 69.21
CA LEU A 16 -24.57 -22.90 68.57
C LEU A 16 -25.61 -22.65 67.48
N ALA A 17 -26.56 -21.75 67.73
CA ALA A 17 -27.48 -21.27 66.72
C ALA A 17 -26.73 -20.32 65.78
N PHE A 18 -26.17 -20.86 64.69
CA PHE A 18 -25.80 -20.05 63.53
C PHE A 18 -27.10 -19.52 62.92
N ILE A 19 -27.36 -18.22 63.07
CA ILE A 19 -28.38 -17.52 62.30
C ILE A 19 -27.86 -17.46 60.88
N MET A 20 -28.12 -18.51 60.10
CA MET A 20 -27.93 -18.47 58.65
C MET A 20 -28.94 -17.47 58.09
N PRO A 21 -28.53 -16.46 57.31
CA PRO A 21 -29.49 -15.64 56.61
C PRO A 21 -30.36 -16.54 55.73
N SER A 22 -31.67 -16.28 55.73
CA SER A 22 -32.65 -17.13 55.04
C SER A 22 -32.31 -17.29 53.55
N ALA A 23 -32.80 -18.35 52.91
CA ALA A 23 -32.59 -18.60 51.47
C ALA A 23 -33.07 -17.44 50.55
N ALA A 24 -33.89 -16.52 51.06
CA ALA A 24 -34.28 -15.29 50.37
C ALA A 24 -33.15 -14.25 50.32
N PHE A 25 -32.32 -14.14 51.38
CA PHE A 25 -31.20 -13.20 51.46
C PHE A 25 -30.11 -13.51 50.43
N TRP A 26 -29.79 -14.81 50.27
CA TRP A 26 -28.86 -15.27 49.23
C TRP A 26 -29.42 -15.11 47.80
N ARG A 27 -30.73 -15.05 47.61
CA ARG A 27 -31.33 -14.80 46.29
C ARG A 27 -31.18 -13.36 45.87
N ASP A 28 -31.48 -12.42 46.76
CA ASP A 28 -31.41 -10.99 46.43
C ASP A 28 -29.95 -10.54 46.24
N GLU A 29 -29.00 -11.08 47.01
CA GLU A 29 -27.57 -10.76 46.88
C GLU A 29 -26.94 -11.40 45.63
N VAL A 30 -27.28 -12.65 45.30
CA VAL A 30 -26.82 -13.29 44.05
C VAL A 30 -27.50 -12.67 42.82
N GLN A 31 -28.74 -12.20 42.94
CA GLN A 31 -29.46 -11.54 41.86
C GLN A 31 -28.97 -10.09 41.65
N ALA A 32 -28.66 -9.34 42.71
CA ALA A 32 -28.03 -8.03 42.61
C ALA A 32 -26.59 -8.11 42.07
N LEU A 33 -25.80 -9.12 42.49
CA LEU A 33 -24.46 -9.36 41.94
C LEU A 33 -24.49 -9.89 40.50
N ALA A 34 -25.53 -10.63 40.11
CA ALA A 34 -25.75 -11.05 38.72
C ALA A 34 -26.21 -9.88 37.84
N GLU A 35 -27.06 -8.98 38.36
CA GLU A 35 -27.49 -7.76 37.66
C GLU A 35 -26.35 -6.73 37.54
N GLU A 36 -25.50 -6.56 38.56
CA GLU A 36 -24.26 -5.75 38.46
C GLU A 36 -23.24 -6.37 37.48
N SER A 37 -23.10 -7.71 37.47
CA SER A 37 -22.23 -8.44 36.53
C SER A 37 -22.74 -8.39 35.08
N LEU A 38 -24.07 -8.37 34.88
CA LEU A 38 -24.70 -8.21 33.57
C LEU A 38 -24.68 -6.76 33.06
N LEU A 39 -24.59 -5.76 33.95
CA LEU A 39 -24.41 -4.35 33.59
C LEU A 39 -22.94 -4.01 33.27
N SER A 40 -21.99 -4.75 33.82
CA SER A 40 -20.55 -4.54 33.57
C SER A 40 -20.03 -5.21 32.30
N SER A 41 -20.81 -6.10 31.68
CA SER A 41 -20.42 -6.83 30.45
C SER A 41 -21.12 -6.33 29.18
N SER A 42 -21.88 -5.23 29.26
CA SER A 42 -22.71 -4.73 28.15
C SER A 42 -22.18 -3.48 27.45
N VAL A 43 -20.95 -3.05 27.73
CA VAL A 43 -20.29 -1.94 27.03
C VAL A 43 -19.10 -2.57 26.33
N GLY A 44 -19.19 -2.82 25.02
CA GLY A 44 -18.08 -3.36 24.23
C GLY A 44 -16.80 -2.54 24.39
N HIS A 45 -15.67 -3.10 23.98
CA HIS A 45 -14.38 -2.43 23.92
C HIS A 45 -14.36 -1.39 22.81
N ALA A 46 -13.75 -0.25 23.07
CA ALA A 46 -13.59 0.78 22.04
C ALA A 46 -12.67 0.30 20.90
N PRO A 47 -12.91 0.77 19.68
CA PRO A 47 -12.04 0.47 18.55
C PRO A 47 -10.67 1.13 18.70
N VAL A 48 -9.72 0.69 17.87
CA VAL A 48 -8.33 1.16 17.86
C VAL A 48 -7.98 1.66 16.46
N VAL A 49 -7.34 2.84 16.40
CA VAL A 49 -6.80 3.48 15.20
C VAL A 49 -5.32 3.78 15.40
N GLN A 50 -4.59 4.01 14.30
CA GLN A 50 -3.15 4.29 14.33
C GLN A 50 -2.83 5.66 13.76
N THR A 51 -1.73 6.26 14.21
CA THR A 51 -1.21 7.47 13.57
C THR A 51 -0.72 7.16 12.17
N VAL A 52 -0.97 8.06 11.22
CA VAL A 52 -0.57 7.89 9.82
C VAL A 52 0.30 9.07 9.38
N GLU A 53 1.42 8.76 8.75
CA GLU A 53 2.27 9.73 8.08
C GLU A 53 2.22 9.48 6.58
N THR A 54 2.13 10.55 5.81
CA THR A 54 2.09 10.46 4.35
C THR A 54 2.68 11.71 3.73
N GLU A 55 3.01 11.62 2.45
CA GLU A 55 3.57 12.72 1.68
C GLU A 55 2.76 12.94 0.41
N THR A 56 2.72 14.19 -0.02
CA THR A 56 2.25 14.58 -1.35
C THR A 56 3.07 15.78 -1.81
N VAL A 57 2.85 16.20 -3.04
CA VAL A 57 3.44 17.43 -3.58
C VAL A 57 2.38 18.52 -3.71
N LYS A 58 2.84 19.77 -3.77
CA LYS A 58 2.00 20.95 -4.00
C LYS A 58 0.99 20.72 -5.13
N ASP A 59 -0.28 21.01 -4.86
CA ASP A 59 -1.41 20.92 -5.78
C ASP A 59 -1.80 19.49 -6.22
N VAL A 60 -1.30 18.44 -5.54
CA VAL A 60 -1.65 17.04 -5.82
C VAL A 60 -2.37 16.42 -4.63
N MET A 61 -3.56 15.89 -4.87
CA MET A 61 -4.32 15.17 -3.84
C MET A 61 -3.73 13.77 -3.59
N VAL A 62 -3.98 13.22 -2.40
CA VAL A 62 -3.54 11.87 -2.02
C VAL A 62 -4.66 11.10 -1.33
N HIS A 63 -4.74 9.81 -1.61
CA HIS A 63 -5.61 8.86 -0.92
C HIS A 63 -4.83 8.22 0.23
N ILE A 64 -5.35 8.33 1.44
CA ILE A 64 -4.73 7.84 2.67
C ILE A 64 -5.56 6.66 3.15
N PRO A 65 -5.06 5.41 3.02
CA PRO A 65 -5.71 4.26 3.59
C PRO A 65 -5.60 4.34 5.12
N LEU A 66 -6.73 4.20 5.81
CA LEU A 66 -6.78 4.23 7.27
C LEU A 66 -7.29 2.88 7.78
N ALA A 67 -6.51 2.26 8.66
CA ALA A 67 -6.90 1.03 9.33
C ALA A 67 -7.56 1.34 10.69
N ALA A 68 -8.58 0.57 11.01
CA ALA A 68 -9.22 0.54 12.32
C ALA A 68 -9.61 -0.89 12.67
N THR A 69 -9.43 -1.26 13.93
CA THR A 69 -9.77 -2.59 14.43
C THR A 69 -10.56 -2.48 15.71
N ASP A 70 -11.65 -3.25 15.80
CA ASP A 70 -12.44 -3.35 17.01
C ASP A 70 -12.12 -4.66 17.75
N PRO A 71 -11.80 -4.64 19.06
CA PRO A 71 -11.47 -5.86 19.80
C PRO A 71 -12.60 -6.90 19.87
N ASP A 72 -13.86 -6.47 19.77
CA ASP A 72 -15.03 -7.35 19.77
C ASP A 72 -15.42 -7.79 18.35
N GLY A 73 -14.72 -7.29 17.33
CA GLY A 73 -14.98 -7.58 15.92
C GLY A 73 -16.14 -6.78 15.34
N ASP A 74 -16.56 -5.71 16.03
CA ASP A 74 -17.64 -4.86 15.57
C ASP A 74 -17.26 -4.02 14.34
N THR A 75 -18.27 -3.63 13.58
CA THR A 75 -18.06 -2.70 12.46
C THR A 75 -17.76 -1.30 12.98
N VAL A 76 -16.77 -0.65 12.39
CA VAL A 76 -16.31 0.68 12.80
C VAL A 76 -16.55 1.72 11.72
N THR A 77 -16.88 2.95 12.14
CA THR A 77 -16.99 4.12 11.27
C THR A 77 -15.92 5.14 11.65
N LEU A 78 -15.20 5.66 10.66
CA LEU A 78 -14.18 6.68 10.88
C LEU A 78 -14.78 8.09 10.87
N LYS A 79 -14.23 8.97 11.71
CA LYS A 79 -14.67 10.37 11.84
C LYS A 79 -13.46 11.30 12.04
N LEU A 80 -13.48 12.44 11.35
CA LEU A 80 -12.52 13.53 11.59
C LEU A 80 -12.91 14.27 12.86
N ILE A 81 -11.93 14.48 13.75
CA ILE A 81 -12.08 15.25 14.98
C ILE A 81 -11.85 16.73 14.66
N ASP A 82 -10.83 17.01 13.87
CA ASP A 82 -10.45 18.34 13.43
C ASP A 82 -10.07 18.34 11.93
N GLN A 83 -10.11 19.52 11.33
CA GLN A 83 -9.85 19.71 9.89
C GLN A 83 -8.40 20.17 9.65
N PRO A 84 -7.76 19.74 8.55
CA PRO A 84 -6.45 20.23 8.13
C PRO A 84 -6.42 21.76 7.96
N ARG A 85 -5.23 22.36 8.15
CA ARG A 85 -5.00 23.81 8.03
C ARG A 85 -4.47 24.24 6.67
N LEU A 86 -3.80 23.34 5.94
CA LEU A 86 -3.16 23.56 4.65
C LEU A 86 -3.92 22.90 3.49
N GLY A 87 -5.02 22.21 3.76
CA GLY A 87 -5.86 21.56 2.76
C GLY A 87 -7.26 21.24 3.27
N THR A 88 -7.89 20.25 2.64
CA THR A 88 -9.19 19.68 3.04
C THR A 88 -9.08 18.17 3.14
N ALA A 89 -9.81 17.55 4.06
CA ALA A 89 -9.87 16.11 4.22
C ALA A 89 -11.33 15.61 4.25
N SER A 90 -11.62 14.54 3.52
CA SER A 90 -12.94 13.90 3.47
C SER A 90 -12.83 12.39 3.29
N PHE A 91 -13.79 11.65 3.82
CA PHE A 91 -13.88 10.20 3.62
C PHE A 91 -14.65 9.87 2.35
N GLU A 92 -14.06 9.06 1.48
CA GLU A 92 -14.71 8.51 0.28
C GLU A 92 -14.31 7.05 0.09
N ASN A 93 -15.30 6.16 -0.07
CA ASN A 93 -15.10 4.73 -0.31
C ASN A 93 -14.15 4.04 0.68
N GLY A 94 -14.19 4.44 1.96
CA GLY A 94 -13.34 3.89 3.02
C GLY A 94 -11.92 4.46 3.09
N ASN A 95 -11.54 5.33 2.15
CA ASN A 95 -10.27 6.05 2.18
C ASN A 95 -10.47 7.50 2.63
N LEU A 96 -9.45 8.08 3.24
CA LEU A 96 -9.41 9.52 3.46
C LEU A 96 -8.73 10.20 2.27
N ILE A 97 -9.43 11.11 1.61
CA ILE A 97 -8.88 11.95 0.54
C ILE A 97 -8.39 13.25 1.17
N TYR A 98 -7.10 13.53 1.02
CA TYR A 98 -6.50 14.81 1.39
C TYR A 98 -6.16 15.62 0.14
N THR A 99 -6.67 16.85 0.06
CA THR A 99 -6.40 17.78 -1.04
C THR A 99 -5.68 19.02 -0.50
N PRO A 100 -4.39 19.24 -0.82
CA PRO A 100 -3.71 20.50 -0.50
C PRO A 100 -4.47 21.70 -1.07
N ALA A 101 -4.56 22.78 -0.29
CA ALA A 101 -5.04 24.05 -0.84
C ALA A 101 -4.01 24.60 -1.84
N ALA A 102 -4.50 25.32 -2.85
CA ALA A 102 -3.68 25.78 -3.97
C ALA A 102 -2.40 26.51 -3.50
N GLY A 103 -1.26 26.06 -4.00
CA GLY A 103 0.06 26.63 -3.75
C GLY A 103 0.65 26.34 -2.37
N LYS A 104 -0.01 25.55 -1.51
CA LYS A 104 0.48 25.26 -0.16
C LYS A 104 1.58 24.20 -0.16
N THR A 105 2.54 24.39 0.75
CA THR A 105 3.63 23.44 1.06
C THR A 105 3.86 23.46 2.58
N GLY A 106 4.52 22.44 3.11
CA GLY A 106 4.80 22.27 4.54
C GLY A 106 4.05 21.07 5.13
N THR A 107 4.11 20.91 6.44
CA THR A 107 3.44 19.81 7.14
C THR A 107 2.07 20.25 7.65
N ASP A 108 1.03 19.48 7.31
CA ASP A 108 -0.31 19.62 7.86
C ASP A 108 -0.60 18.49 8.85
N GLN A 109 -1.37 18.78 9.89
CA GLN A 109 -1.69 17.83 10.95
C GLN A 109 -3.14 17.99 11.40
N PHE A 110 -3.83 16.87 11.48
CA PHE A 110 -5.21 16.78 11.96
C PHE A 110 -5.48 15.39 12.56
N SER A 111 -6.61 15.21 13.23
CA SER A 111 -6.90 13.98 13.98
C SER A 111 -8.22 13.32 13.56
N TYR A 112 -8.28 12.00 13.77
CA TYR A 112 -9.47 11.19 13.52
C TYR A 112 -9.65 10.15 14.64
N CYS A 113 -10.87 9.62 14.76
CA CYS A 113 -11.20 8.47 15.60
C CYS A 113 -12.07 7.46 14.83
N ALA A 114 -12.19 6.27 15.39
CA ALA A 114 -13.17 5.27 15.00
C ALA A 114 -14.30 5.23 16.04
N VAL A 115 -15.51 4.93 15.58
CA VAL A 115 -16.70 4.74 16.40
C VAL A 115 -17.32 3.39 16.03
N ASP A 116 -17.54 2.53 17.01
CA ASP A 116 -18.18 1.23 16.78
C ASP A 116 -19.73 1.36 16.68
N VAL A 117 -20.42 0.23 16.46
CA VAL A 117 -21.88 0.19 16.39
C VAL A 117 -22.58 0.44 17.73
N MET A 118 -21.86 0.32 18.85
CA MET A 118 -22.34 0.58 20.21
C MET A 118 -22.13 2.03 20.65
N GLY A 119 -21.37 2.81 19.87
CA GLY A 119 -21.04 4.21 20.13
C GLY A 119 -19.75 4.41 20.94
N ASN A 120 -18.94 3.37 21.17
CA ASN A 120 -17.64 3.56 21.80
C ASN A 120 -16.68 4.23 20.80
N GLU A 121 -15.95 5.24 21.26
CA GLU A 121 -14.97 5.97 20.45
C GLU A 121 -13.55 5.52 20.79
N SER A 122 -12.71 5.36 19.76
CA SER A 122 -11.29 5.12 19.94
C SER A 122 -10.58 6.33 20.55
N GLU A 123 -9.39 6.12 21.11
CA GLU A 123 -8.45 7.22 21.30
C GLU A 123 -8.15 7.92 19.96
N PRO A 124 -8.01 9.26 19.93
CA PRO A 124 -7.65 9.99 18.72
C PRO A 124 -6.31 9.57 18.13
N ALA A 125 -6.26 9.37 16.82
CA ALA A 125 -5.02 9.22 16.06
C ALA A 125 -4.74 10.45 15.20
N ARG A 126 -3.46 10.76 15.03
CA ARG A 126 -2.97 11.88 14.20
C ARG A 126 -2.69 11.42 12.77
N ILE A 127 -3.07 12.26 11.82
CA ILE A 127 -2.65 12.19 10.43
C ILE A 127 -1.69 13.36 10.18
N SER A 128 -0.50 13.05 9.67
CA SER A 128 0.52 14.04 9.33
C SER A 128 0.80 13.96 7.83
N VAL A 129 0.51 15.04 7.10
CA VAL A 129 0.73 15.12 5.65
C VAL A 129 1.85 16.11 5.36
N LYS A 130 2.97 15.64 4.80
CA LYS A 130 4.05 16.50 4.31
C LYS A 130 3.76 16.88 2.86
N ILE A 131 3.59 18.18 2.61
CA ILE A 131 3.34 18.74 1.28
C ILE A 131 4.64 19.34 0.75
N GLU A 132 5.29 18.62 -0.15
CA GLU A 132 6.56 19.02 -0.74
C GLU A 132 6.39 20.02 -1.89
N LYS A 133 7.51 20.65 -2.27
CA LYS A 133 7.53 21.47 -3.48
C LYS A 133 7.52 20.55 -4.70
N ASN A 134 6.71 20.91 -5.69
CA ASN A 134 6.83 20.34 -7.03
C ASN A 134 7.97 21.06 -7.77
N SER A 135 9.12 20.39 -7.91
CA SER A 135 10.36 20.92 -8.53
C SER A 135 10.24 21.13 -10.03
N SER A 136 9.56 20.23 -10.74
CA SER A 136 9.31 20.37 -12.19
C SER A 136 8.23 21.42 -12.49
N GLY A 137 7.35 21.67 -11.52
CA GLY A 137 6.16 22.51 -11.72
C GLY A 137 5.11 21.86 -12.62
N ILE A 138 5.25 20.56 -12.92
CA ILE A 138 4.35 19.81 -13.80
C ILE A 138 3.26 19.14 -12.97
N THR A 139 2.01 19.36 -13.39
CA THR A 139 0.83 18.61 -12.94
C THR A 139 -0.01 18.24 -14.15
N TYR A 140 -0.72 17.12 -14.09
CA TYR A 140 -1.48 16.57 -15.22
C TYR A 140 -2.97 16.91 -15.10
N ALA A 141 -3.51 17.58 -16.11
CA ALA A 141 -4.89 18.07 -16.10
C ALA A 141 -5.93 16.93 -16.16
N ASP A 142 -5.54 15.78 -16.71
CA ASP A 142 -6.35 14.57 -16.81
C ASP A 142 -6.16 13.60 -15.62
N MET A 143 -5.41 14.00 -14.59
CA MET A 143 -5.14 13.18 -13.40
C MET A 143 -5.64 13.80 -12.09
N THR A 144 -6.30 14.97 -12.10
CA THR A 144 -6.61 15.74 -10.89
C THR A 144 -7.34 14.96 -9.77
N TYR A 145 -8.15 13.97 -10.13
CA TYR A 145 -8.86 13.10 -9.17
C TYR A 145 -8.44 11.63 -9.25
N ASN A 146 -7.31 11.38 -9.91
CA ASN A 146 -6.74 10.05 -10.00
C ASN A 146 -5.81 9.81 -8.78
N PRO A 147 -5.99 8.72 -8.01
CA PRO A 147 -5.13 8.41 -6.85
C PRO A 147 -3.65 8.23 -7.22
N ASN A 148 -3.35 7.88 -8.47
CA ASN A 148 -2.01 7.68 -9.01
C ASN A 148 -1.38 8.95 -9.60
N HIS A 149 -2.02 10.13 -9.44
CA HIS A 149 -1.47 11.40 -9.92
C HIS A 149 -0.10 11.71 -9.32
N LEU A 150 0.10 11.40 -8.02
CA LEU A 150 1.38 11.61 -7.35
C LEU A 150 2.51 10.85 -8.03
N ALA A 151 2.30 9.58 -8.40
CA ALA A 151 3.32 8.78 -9.08
C ALA A 151 3.79 9.44 -10.38
N ALA A 152 2.84 9.88 -11.21
CA ALA A 152 3.15 10.57 -12.46
C ALA A 152 3.91 11.88 -12.25
N VAL A 153 3.54 12.67 -11.23
CA VAL A 153 4.25 13.93 -10.92
C VAL A 153 5.66 13.67 -10.41
N ARG A 154 5.85 12.65 -9.58
CA ARG A 154 7.18 12.25 -9.08
C ARG A 154 8.10 11.83 -10.23
N LEU A 155 7.63 11.01 -11.17
CA LEU A 155 8.40 10.69 -12.38
C LEU A 155 8.75 11.93 -13.21
N ALA A 156 7.87 12.93 -13.25
CA ALA A 156 8.15 14.18 -13.96
C ALA A 156 9.18 15.07 -13.24
N GLN A 157 9.27 14.97 -11.90
CA GLN A 157 10.30 15.67 -11.12
C GLN A 157 11.69 15.08 -11.34
N GLU A 158 11.77 13.78 -11.58
CA GLU A 158 12.99 13.05 -11.95
C GLU A 158 13.26 13.04 -13.46
N GLU A 159 12.49 13.79 -14.25
CA GLU A 159 12.61 13.86 -15.72
C GLU A 159 12.45 12.49 -16.45
N ILE A 160 11.90 11.48 -15.78
CA ILE A 160 11.68 10.12 -16.32
C ILE A 160 10.54 10.10 -17.32
N PHE A 161 9.43 10.75 -17.01
CA PHE A 161 8.25 10.80 -17.89
C PHE A 161 7.44 12.07 -17.70
N LEU A 162 7.32 12.87 -18.77
CA LEU A 162 6.67 14.20 -18.73
C LEU A 162 5.25 14.21 -19.34
N GLY A 163 4.82 13.12 -19.99
CA GLY A 163 3.57 13.07 -20.75
C GLY A 163 3.56 13.99 -21.97
N GLU A 164 2.36 14.39 -22.41
CA GLU A 164 2.16 15.32 -23.53
C GLU A 164 1.90 16.75 -23.03
N LYS A 165 2.54 17.74 -23.66
CA LYS A 165 2.26 19.15 -23.40
C LYS A 165 1.38 19.74 -24.49
N VAL A 166 0.19 20.20 -24.12
CA VAL A 166 -0.74 20.90 -25.02
C VAL A 166 -0.97 22.31 -24.51
N GLY A 167 -0.39 23.30 -25.20
CA GLY A 167 -0.37 24.69 -24.74
C GLY A 167 0.43 24.83 -23.44
N SER A 168 -0.24 25.23 -22.35
CA SER A 168 0.36 25.35 -21.02
C SER A 168 0.08 24.17 -20.09
N ALA A 169 -0.75 23.21 -20.50
CA ALA A 169 -1.15 22.07 -19.68
C ALA A 169 -0.40 20.80 -20.09
N TYR A 170 -0.17 19.93 -19.11
CA TYR A 170 0.38 18.60 -19.31
C TYR A 170 -0.73 17.55 -19.17
N PHE A 171 -0.65 16.50 -19.98
CA PHE A 171 -1.59 15.38 -20.02
C PHE A 171 -0.82 14.07 -19.94
N LEU A 172 -1.21 13.19 -19.03
CA LEU A 172 -0.57 11.88 -18.90
C LEU A 172 -1.09 10.92 -19.97
N HIS A 173 -2.38 11.01 -20.27
CA HIS A 173 -3.19 10.00 -20.95
C HIS A 173 -3.14 8.66 -20.21
N PRO A 174 -3.74 8.56 -19.00
CA PRO A 174 -3.51 7.45 -18.08
C PRO A 174 -3.80 6.07 -18.66
N THR A 175 -4.82 5.95 -19.53
CA THR A 175 -5.23 4.70 -20.17
C THR A 175 -4.50 4.40 -21.47
N GLN A 176 -3.67 5.31 -21.99
CA GLN A 176 -2.88 5.06 -23.19
C GLN A 176 -1.80 4.04 -22.87
N THR A 177 -1.58 3.09 -23.77
CA THR A 177 -0.55 2.06 -23.60
C THR A 177 0.84 2.61 -23.87
N VAL A 178 1.83 2.09 -23.16
CA VAL A 178 3.25 2.44 -23.32
C VAL A 178 3.90 1.50 -24.32
N THR A 179 4.66 2.04 -25.26
CA THR A 179 5.49 1.23 -26.15
C THR A 179 6.67 0.63 -25.40
N ARG A 180 7.23 -0.45 -25.91
CA ARG A 180 8.42 -1.05 -25.31
C ARG A 180 9.63 -0.10 -25.35
N ASN A 181 9.76 0.70 -26.40
CA ASN A 181 10.77 1.76 -26.49
C ASN A 181 10.63 2.77 -25.34
N GLU A 182 9.43 3.32 -25.15
CA GLU A 182 9.17 4.29 -24.08
C GLU A 182 9.46 3.67 -22.71
N PHE A 183 8.99 2.45 -22.43
CA PHE A 183 9.18 1.85 -21.12
C PHE A 183 10.66 1.52 -20.81
N ILE A 184 11.44 1.10 -21.82
CA ILE A 184 12.89 0.89 -21.65
C ILE A 184 13.58 2.21 -21.33
N ALA A 185 13.24 3.29 -22.02
CA ALA A 185 13.79 4.62 -21.72
C ALA A 185 13.42 5.08 -20.32
N MET A 186 12.17 4.88 -19.90
CA MET A 186 11.72 5.20 -18.54
C MET A 186 12.49 4.38 -17.49
N ALA A 187 12.70 3.08 -17.70
CA ALA A 187 13.44 2.23 -16.78
C ALA A 187 14.93 2.58 -16.71
N ALA A 188 15.56 2.89 -17.85
CA ALA A 188 16.94 3.36 -17.90
C ALA A 188 17.12 4.71 -17.18
N ALA A 189 16.18 5.64 -17.34
CA ALA A 189 16.18 6.91 -16.61
C ALA A 189 15.97 6.70 -15.10
N ALA A 190 15.03 5.83 -14.70
CA ALA A 190 14.81 5.49 -13.29
C ALA A 190 16.02 4.81 -12.62
N ALA A 191 16.85 4.13 -13.41
CA ALA A 191 18.10 3.52 -12.97
C ALA A 191 19.28 4.48 -12.95
N ASP A 192 19.09 5.73 -13.38
CA ASP A 192 20.13 6.75 -13.57
C ASP A 192 21.31 6.21 -14.42
N LEU A 193 21.02 5.51 -15.53
CA LEU A 193 22.06 4.96 -16.38
C LEU A 193 22.80 6.07 -17.14
N GLU A 194 24.13 5.93 -17.20
CA GLU A 194 24.95 6.75 -18.09
C GLU A 194 24.63 6.43 -19.56
N LEU A 195 24.39 7.46 -20.37
CA LEU A 195 24.04 7.33 -21.77
C LEU A 195 25.21 7.73 -22.67
N GLU A 196 25.61 6.84 -23.57
CA GLU A 196 26.54 7.15 -24.65
C GLU A 196 25.79 7.58 -25.93
N ASP A 197 26.42 8.42 -26.75
CA ASP A 197 25.88 8.84 -28.06
C ASP A 197 25.81 7.64 -29.02
N THR A 198 24.70 6.93 -28.95
CA THR A 198 24.47 5.67 -29.64
C THR A 198 23.62 5.90 -30.88
N THR A 199 24.19 5.62 -32.04
CA THR A 199 23.47 5.69 -33.34
C THR A 199 23.08 4.31 -33.88
N VAL A 200 23.71 3.25 -33.39
CA VAL A 200 23.47 1.86 -33.77
C VAL A 200 23.51 1.00 -32.50
N THR A 201 22.51 0.15 -32.34
CA THR A 201 22.40 -0.84 -31.25
C THR A 201 22.84 -2.22 -31.72
N ASP A 202 23.11 -3.13 -30.78
CA ASP A 202 23.45 -4.53 -31.07
C ASP A 202 22.23 -5.40 -31.42
N PHE A 203 21.02 -4.82 -31.43
CA PHE A 203 19.78 -5.53 -31.71
C PHE A 203 19.51 -5.61 -33.21
N GLN A 204 18.98 -6.75 -33.66
CA GLN A 204 18.77 -7.05 -35.07
C GLN A 204 17.82 -6.05 -35.76
N ASP A 205 16.84 -5.53 -35.03
CA ASP A 205 15.85 -4.58 -35.51
C ASP A 205 16.26 -3.12 -35.33
N ASP A 206 17.56 -2.82 -35.13
CA ASP A 206 18.09 -1.45 -34.94
C ASP A 206 17.57 -0.45 -35.98
N SER A 207 17.48 -0.88 -37.25
CA SER A 207 17.00 -0.02 -38.34
C SER A 207 15.53 0.42 -38.21
N ALA A 208 14.73 -0.29 -37.40
CA ALA A 208 13.35 0.05 -37.10
C ALA A 208 13.20 0.88 -35.80
N LEU A 209 14.28 1.06 -35.03
CA LEU A 209 14.25 1.81 -33.78
C LEU A 209 14.31 3.32 -34.04
N SER A 210 13.49 4.05 -33.28
CA SER A 210 13.56 5.52 -33.25
C SER A 210 14.95 5.99 -32.78
N PRO A 211 15.60 6.95 -33.44
CA PRO A 211 16.97 7.37 -33.09
C PRO A 211 17.13 7.82 -31.63
N TRP A 212 16.12 8.49 -31.07
CA TRP A 212 16.18 9.02 -29.71
C TRP A 212 16.25 7.93 -28.63
N VAL A 213 15.75 6.72 -28.90
CA VAL A 213 15.69 5.64 -27.90
C VAL A 213 16.97 4.78 -27.87
N LYS A 214 17.81 4.87 -28.90
CA LYS A 214 18.99 4.01 -29.06
C LYS A 214 19.98 4.10 -27.89
N PRO A 215 20.33 5.30 -27.36
CA PRO A 215 21.18 5.41 -26.18
C PRO A 215 20.62 4.66 -24.97
N TYR A 216 19.32 4.81 -24.72
CA TYR A 216 18.64 4.16 -23.60
C TYR A 216 18.60 2.63 -23.76
N ILE A 217 18.33 2.13 -24.97
CA ILE A 217 18.30 0.69 -25.25
C ILE A 217 19.69 0.06 -25.04
N SER A 218 20.74 0.68 -25.56
CA SER A 218 22.10 0.17 -25.39
C SER A 218 22.53 0.18 -23.93
N ALA A 219 22.31 1.28 -23.21
CA ALA A 219 22.61 1.38 -21.78
C ALA A 219 21.82 0.35 -20.96
N ALA A 220 20.52 0.19 -21.22
CA ALA A 220 19.67 -0.79 -20.54
C ALA A 220 20.13 -2.24 -20.81
N ALA A 221 20.64 -2.54 -22.01
CA ALA A 221 21.17 -3.86 -22.34
C ALA A 221 22.49 -4.13 -21.61
N GLU A 222 23.39 -3.15 -21.57
CA GLU A 222 24.66 -3.23 -20.85
C GLU A 222 24.46 -3.38 -19.34
N ALA A 223 23.52 -2.62 -18.77
CA ALA A 223 23.13 -2.72 -17.35
C ALA A 223 22.34 -4.00 -17.01
N GLY A 224 22.02 -4.84 -18.00
CA GLY A 224 21.29 -6.09 -17.81
C GLY A 224 19.80 -5.91 -17.52
N LEU A 225 19.23 -4.71 -17.73
CA LEU A 225 17.79 -4.47 -17.59
C LEU A 225 16.99 -5.19 -18.67
N ILE A 226 17.56 -5.32 -19.88
CA ILE A 226 16.93 -5.98 -21.03
C ILE A 226 17.88 -6.98 -21.72
N GLN A 227 17.30 -7.98 -22.39
CA GLN A 227 18.04 -8.94 -23.23
C GLN A 227 17.51 -9.04 -24.68
N GLY A 228 16.36 -8.42 -24.97
CA GLY A 228 15.66 -8.58 -26.25
C GLY A 228 14.94 -9.93 -26.44
N TYR A 229 14.15 -10.03 -27.50
CA TYR A 229 13.48 -11.25 -27.94
C TYR A 229 14.45 -12.09 -28.77
N GLN A 230 14.71 -13.31 -28.31
CA GLN A 230 15.45 -14.27 -29.11
C GLN A 230 14.59 -14.74 -30.29
N THR A 231 15.04 -14.46 -31.50
CA THR A 231 14.45 -14.99 -32.73
C THR A 231 14.83 -16.46 -32.90
N ALA A 232 14.09 -17.18 -33.76
CA ALA A 232 14.43 -18.57 -34.10
C ALA A 232 15.85 -18.71 -34.71
N SER A 233 16.42 -17.61 -35.20
CA SER A 233 17.77 -17.53 -35.75
C SER A 233 18.85 -17.24 -34.70
N GLY A 234 18.48 -17.03 -33.43
CA GLY A 234 19.41 -16.75 -32.33
C GLY A 234 19.86 -15.28 -32.20
N ASN A 235 19.24 -14.38 -32.96
CA ASN A 235 19.47 -12.94 -32.85
C ASN A 235 18.43 -12.30 -31.91
N ALA A 236 18.83 -11.27 -31.17
CA ALA A 236 17.96 -10.51 -30.29
C ALA A 236 17.29 -9.32 -31.00
N GLU A 237 15.98 -9.13 -30.80
CA GLU A 237 15.19 -7.98 -31.28
C GLU A 237 14.58 -7.22 -30.10
N ILE A 238 14.40 -5.90 -30.21
CA ILE A 238 13.66 -5.12 -29.20
C ILE A 238 12.17 -5.17 -29.43
N ARG A 239 11.73 -5.03 -30.69
CA ARG A 239 10.33 -4.84 -31.10
C ARG A 239 9.73 -3.58 -30.47
N GLY A 240 10.43 -2.47 -30.63
CA GLY A 240 10.25 -1.24 -29.86
C GLY A 240 8.89 -0.57 -29.92
N GLU A 241 8.27 -0.51 -31.10
CA GLU A 241 7.04 0.26 -31.35
C GLU A 241 5.76 -0.44 -30.88
N ARG A 242 5.84 -1.70 -30.42
CA ARG A 242 4.67 -2.39 -29.88
C ARG A 242 4.42 -1.99 -28.43
N ALA A 243 3.18 -2.11 -27.99
CA ALA A 243 2.87 -1.99 -26.57
C ALA A 243 3.60 -3.07 -25.75
N ILE A 244 4.24 -2.64 -24.66
CA ILE A 244 4.85 -3.56 -23.71
C ILE A 244 3.75 -4.22 -22.86
N THR A 245 3.90 -5.50 -22.52
CA THR A 245 2.95 -6.16 -21.61
C THR A 245 3.37 -5.97 -20.15
N ILE A 246 2.45 -6.22 -19.22
CA ILE A 246 2.75 -6.18 -17.77
C ILE A 246 3.88 -7.16 -17.41
N SER A 247 3.87 -8.40 -17.93
CA SER A 247 4.94 -9.38 -17.68
C SER A 247 6.30 -8.90 -18.15
N GLU A 248 6.35 -8.23 -19.29
CA GLU A 248 7.60 -7.72 -19.85
C GLU A 248 8.15 -6.56 -19.05
N ALA A 249 7.27 -5.63 -18.66
CA ALA A 249 7.61 -4.53 -17.78
C ALA A 249 8.06 -5.04 -16.41
N ALA A 250 7.39 -6.07 -15.88
CA ALA A 250 7.75 -6.69 -14.60
C ALA A 250 9.17 -7.27 -14.62
N VAL A 251 9.58 -7.93 -15.71
CA VAL A 251 10.97 -8.42 -15.83
C VAL A 251 11.98 -7.28 -15.86
N ILE A 252 11.72 -6.21 -16.62
CA ILE A 252 12.62 -5.05 -16.67
C ILE A 252 12.75 -4.40 -15.29
N VAL A 253 11.61 -4.20 -14.61
CA VAL A 253 11.57 -3.62 -13.27
C VAL A 253 12.21 -4.53 -12.22
N SER A 254 12.06 -5.85 -12.32
CA SER A 254 12.75 -6.80 -11.44
C SER A 254 14.26 -6.75 -11.63
N ASN A 255 14.74 -6.58 -12.87
CA ASN A 255 16.16 -6.41 -13.15
C ASN A 255 16.68 -5.06 -12.64
N LEU A 256 15.87 -4.00 -12.74
CA LEU A 256 16.17 -2.69 -12.16
C LEU A 256 16.36 -2.79 -10.64
N MET A 257 15.44 -3.43 -9.94
CA MET A 257 15.56 -3.65 -8.49
C MET A 257 16.83 -4.42 -8.14
N ALA A 258 17.17 -5.45 -8.92
CA ALA A 258 18.40 -6.22 -8.73
C ALA A 258 19.66 -5.37 -8.96
N GLN A 259 19.65 -4.49 -9.97
CA GLN A 259 20.75 -3.56 -10.26
C GLN A 259 20.94 -2.56 -9.12
N GLN A 260 19.85 -2.07 -8.51
CA GLN A 260 19.86 -1.14 -7.37
C GLN A 260 20.04 -1.85 -6.01
N GLN A 261 20.24 -3.17 -6.00
CA GLN A 261 20.40 -3.97 -4.78
C GLN A 261 19.21 -3.85 -3.81
N ILE A 262 18.02 -3.61 -4.34
CA ILE A 262 16.78 -3.55 -3.56
C ILE A 262 16.43 -4.98 -3.14
N LEU A 263 16.56 -5.26 -1.84
CA LEU A 263 16.29 -6.58 -1.26
C LEU A 263 14.82 -6.67 -0.87
N THR A 264 14.07 -7.55 -1.54
CA THR A 264 12.71 -7.88 -1.13
C THR A 264 12.71 -9.11 -0.23
N ALA A 265 11.71 -9.23 0.65
CA ALA A 265 11.44 -10.51 1.29
C ALA A 265 11.22 -11.59 0.22
N ALA A 266 11.67 -12.82 0.49
CA ALA A 266 11.39 -13.93 -0.41
C ALA A 266 9.88 -14.03 -0.65
N PRO A 267 9.43 -14.26 -1.89
CA PRO A 267 8.01 -14.33 -2.18
C PRO A 267 7.41 -15.43 -1.29
N THR A 268 6.45 -15.04 -0.45
CA THR A 268 5.67 -16.03 0.30
C THR A 268 4.85 -16.82 -0.70
N SER A 269 4.88 -18.16 -0.63
CA SER A 269 3.99 -19.03 -1.41
C SER A 269 2.53 -18.72 -1.07
N GLY A 270 1.99 -17.71 -1.75
CA GLY A 270 0.62 -17.22 -1.68
C GLY A 270 0.18 -16.95 -3.11
N THR A 271 -1.12 -17.12 -3.34
CA THR A 271 -1.78 -17.01 -4.65
C THR A 271 -1.31 -15.77 -5.41
N ILE A 272 -0.57 -15.95 -6.50
CA ILE A 272 -0.26 -14.86 -7.43
C ILE A 272 -1.61 -14.24 -7.83
N SER A 273 -1.77 -12.94 -7.63
CA SER A 273 -3.01 -12.19 -7.90
C SER A 273 -3.38 -12.11 -9.40
N TYR A 274 -2.57 -12.71 -10.28
CA TYR A 274 -2.65 -12.68 -11.73
C TYR A 274 -3.14 -14.04 -12.29
N ARG A 275 -4.12 -13.99 -13.20
CA ARG A 275 -4.83 -15.19 -13.70
C ARG A 275 -3.97 -16.04 -14.65
N VAL A 276 -3.08 -15.41 -15.42
CA VAL A 276 -2.18 -16.05 -16.39
C VAL A 276 -0.85 -15.31 -16.35
N VAL A 277 0.22 -15.98 -15.92
CA VAL A 277 1.58 -15.45 -15.97
C VAL A 277 2.44 -16.42 -16.79
N PRO A 278 3.14 -15.96 -17.85
CA PRO A 278 4.06 -16.81 -18.58
C PRO A 278 5.22 -17.29 -17.69
N ALA A 279 5.65 -18.55 -17.84
CA ALA A 279 6.70 -19.16 -17.01
C ALA A 279 8.01 -18.35 -16.95
N TRP A 280 8.36 -17.63 -18.02
CA TRP A 280 9.57 -16.78 -18.06
C TRP A 280 9.44 -15.51 -17.20
N ALA A 281 8.23 -15.08 -16.87
CA ALA A 281 7.92 -13.88 -16.10
C ALA A 281 7.49 -14.17 -14.65
N GLU A 282 7.20 -15.44 -14.31
CA GLU A 282 6.66 -15.82 -13.00
C GLU A 282 7.49 -15.29 -11.83
N SER A 283 8.82 -15.46 -11.90
CA SER A 283 9.73 -14.97 -10.86
C SER A 283 9.65 -13.45 -10.69
N ALA A 284 9.67 -12.70 -11.80
CA ALA A 284 9.64 -11.25 -11.75
C ALA A 284 8.29 -10.73 -11.24
N VAL A 285 7.18 -11.25 -11.77
CA VAL A 285 5.83 -10.87 -11.33
C VAL A 285 5.66 -11.18 -9.84
N SER A 286 6.12 -12.34 -9.37
CA SER A 286 6.05 -12.70 -7.95
C SER A 286 6.90 -11.79 -7.06
N THR A 287 8.10 -11.39 -7.50
CA THR A 287 8.94 -10.44 -6.76
C THR A 287 8.26 -9.08 -6.62
N LEU A 288 7.71 -8.55 -7.71
CA LEU A 288 7.06 -7.25 -7.69
C LEU A 288 5.72 -7.26 -6.94
N ASP A 289 4.96 -8.35 -6.99
CA ASP A 289 3.73 -8.52 -6.20
C ASP A 289 4.06 -8.53 -4.69
N ALA A 290 5.11 -9.27 -4.29
CA ALA A 290 5.58 -9.29 -2.91
C ALA A 290 6.12 -7.93 -2.40
N ALA A 291 6.56 -7.07 -3.32
CA ALA A 291 7.03 -5.72 -3.03
C ALA A 291 5.93 -4.64 -3.14
N ASP A 292 4.67 -5.02 -3.38
CA ASP A 292 3.56 -4.11 -3.70
C ASP A 292 3.93 -3.11 -4.81
N ILE A 293 4.67 -3.55 -5.83
CA ILE A 293 5.02 -2.71 -7.00
C ILE A 293 3.91 -2.74 -8.02
N LEU A 294 3.34 -3.92 -8.27
CA LEU A 294 2.25 -4.08 -9.23
C LEU A 294 0.92 -3.58 -8.64
N PRO A 295 0.01 -3.01 -9.44
CA PRO A 295 -1.34 -2.72 -8.98
C PRO A 295 -2.06 -4.02 -8.59
N THR A 296 -2.93 -3.97 -7.58
CA THR A 296 -3.59 -5.15 -7.02
C THR A 296 -4.67 -5.75 -7.94
N SER A 297 -4.55 -7.08 -8.12
CA SER A 297 -5.52 -8.15 -8.44
C SER A 297 -6.65 -7.91 -9.46
N GLU A 298 -6.37 -8.28 -10.71
CA GLU A 298 -7.21 -9.04 -11.68
C GLU A 298 -6.76 -8.81 -13.14
N LEU A 299 -5.63 -8.13 -13.36
CA LEU A 299 -5.09 -7.94 -14.70
C LEU A 299 -4.51 -9.27 -15.24
N ASP A 300 -4.73 -9.54 -16.53
CA ASP A 300 -3.96 -10.54 -17.25
C ASP A 300 -2.57 -9.96 -17.50
N SER A 301 -1.51 -10.65 -17.07
CA SER A 301 -0.16 -10.10 -17.18
C SER A 301 0.31 -10.00 -18.65
N ALA A 302 -0.43 -10.59 -19.59
CA ALA A 302 -0.24 -10.41 -21.02
C ALA A 302 -0.87 -9.11 -21.57
N GLU A 303 -1.66 -8.39 -20.79
CA GLU A 303 -2.26 -7.13 -21.25
C GLU A 303 -1.22 -6.03 -21.47
N PRO A 304 -1.45 -5.14 -22.45
CA PRO A 304 -0.66 -3.93 -22.64
C PRO A 304 -0.62 -3.06 -21.38
N LEU A 305 0.58 -2.61 -21.01
CA LEU A 305 0.79 -1.72 -19.89
C LEU A 305 0.32 -0.30 -20.23
N THR A 306 -0.49 0.30 -19.35
CA THR A 306 -0.90 1.70 -19.48
C THR A 306 0.13 2.66 -18.90
N ARG A 307 0.10 3.93 -19.31
CA ARG A 307 0.99 4.99 -18.80
C ARG A 307 0.85 5.19 -17.30
N GLU A 308 -0.37 5.14 -16.80
CA GLU A 308 -0.64 5.20 -15.35
C GLU A 308 0.08 4.08 -14.61
N THR A 309 -0.13 2.82 -15.02
CA THR A 309 0.49 1.67 -14.37
C THR A 309 2.01 1.70 -14.48
N ALA A 310 2.56 2.13 -15.62
CA ALA A 310 4.00 2.32 -15.79
C ALA A 310 4.58 3.33 -14.79
N CYS A 311 3.89 4.46 -14.58
CA CYS A 311 4.31 5.46 -13.60
C CYS A 311 4.25 4.91 -12.17
N VAL A 312 3.18 4.19 -11.82
CA VAL A 312 3.03 3.58 -10.49
C VAL A 312 4.14 2.58 -10.21
N MET A 313 4.46 1.70 -11.17
CA MET A 313 5.51 0.70 -11.01
C MET A 313 6.87 1.33 -10.74
N LEU A 314 7.28 2.31 -11.57
CA LEU A 314 8.58 2.95 -11.40
C LEU A 314 8.63 3.85 -10.17
N TYR A 315 7.54 4.54 -9.83
CA TYR A 315 7.47 5.34 -8.61
C TYR A 315 7.68 4.49 -7.36
N ARG A 316 7.03 3.33 -7.29
CA ARG A 316 7.18 2.41 -6.16
C ARG A 316 8.60 1.86 -6.04
N VAL A 317 9.29 1.61 -7.17
CA VAL A 317 10.72 1.26 -7.15
C VAL A 317 11.57 2.39 -6.58
N LEU A 318 11.35 3.63 -7.02
CA LEU A 318 12.10 4.79 -6.50
C LEU A 318 11.90 4.96 -4.99
N CYS A 319 10.68 4.79 -4.49
CA CYS A 319 10.42 4.81 -3.05
C CYS A 319 11.22 3.73 -2.30
N LEU A 320 11.27 2.50 -2.83
CA LEU A 320 12.04 1.41 -2.21
C LEU A 320 13.55 1.65 -2.28
N ALA A 321 14.04 2.33 -3.32
CA ALA A 321 15.44 2.70 -3.43
C ALA A 321 15.85 3.74 -2.38
N ASP A 322 14.96 4.69 -2.06
CA ASP A 322 15.19 5.73 -1.05
C ASP A 322 15.17 5.19 0.40
N GLU A 323 14.56 4.03 0.63
CA GLU A 323 14.48 3.36 1.93
C GLU A 323 15.71 2.49 2.27
N ASN A 324 16.53 2.16 1.26
CA ASN A 324 17.64 1.20 1.35
C ASN A 324 19.01 1.88 1.56
#